data_AF-A0A6M1DK31-F1
#
_entry.id   AF-A0A6M1DK31-F1
#
_cell.length_a   1.000
_cell.length_b   1.000
_cell.length_c   1.000
_cell.angle_alpha   90.00
_cell.angle_beta   90.00
_cell.angle_gamma   90.00
#
_symmetry.space_group_name_H-M   'P 1'
#
loop_
_entity.id
_entity.type
_entity.pdbx_description
1 polymer ?
#
loop_
_entity_poly.entity_id
_entity_poly.type
_entity_poly.pdbx_seq_one_letter_code
_entity_poly.pdbx_strand_id
1 'polypeptide(L)'
;FTLVSERYAMGIEETSVPRETFREVVNHREDLQALHRQVEVNRPSERTQTVLYTQSPAPFSYGAGLGYKQNVGGPDGLLYQVSADFDGEYRFTRTTWWSGMLSVNLLNNYDGFTYDAPTGLPRVRTDLRKYM
;
A
#
# COMPACT_ATOMS: atom_id res chain seq x y z
N PHE A 1 -20.57 15.09 -19.21
CA PHE A 1 -20.46 13.66 -18.84
C PHE A 1 -20.23 13.60 -17.36
N THR A 2 -20.54 12.47 -16.74
CA THR A 2 -20.51 12.34 -15.29
C THR A 2 -19.50 11.27 -14.91
N LEU A 3 -18.65 11.60 -13.95
CA LEU A 3 -17.70 10.67 -13.34
C LEU A 3 -18.24 10.29 -11.96
N VAL A 4 -18.28 9.01 -11.66
CA VAL A 4 -18.61 8.51 -10.32
C VAL A 4 -17.34 7.94 -9.72
N SER A 5 -16.87 8.55 -8.63
CA SER A 5 -15.75 8.03 -7.85
C SER A 5 -16.28 6.95 -6.91
N GLU A 6 -15.64 5.77 -6.92
CA GLU A 6 -16.03 4.64 -6.10
C GLU A 6 -14.93 4.29 -5.08
N ARG A 7 -15.35 3.95 -3.86
CA ARG A 7 -14.51 3.28 -2.87
C ARG A 7 -15.20 2.00 -2.41
N TYR A 8 -14.52 0.86 -2.54
CA TYR A 8 -15.10 -0.46 -2.23
C TYR A 8 -16.47 -0.73 -2.88
N ALA A 9 -16.63 -0.39 -4.16
CA ALA A 9 -17.91 -0.50 -4.89
C ALA A 9 -19.03 0.46 -4.44
N MET A 10 -18.73 1.39 -3.54
CA MET A 10 -19.69 2.40 -3.13
C MET A 10 -19.32 3.72 -3.80
N GLY A 11 -20.28 4.34 -4.49
CA GLY A 11 -20.13 5.71 -4.95
C GLY A 11 -19.87 6.61 -3.75
N ILE A 12 -18.83 7.43 -3.82
CA ILE A 12 -18.51 8.42 -2.78
C ILE A 12 -18.71 9.85 -3.28
N GLU A 13 -18.60 10.07 -4.59
CA GLU A 13 -18.72 11.37 -5.22
C GLU A 13 -19.18 11.23 -6.67
N GLU A 14 -20.05 12.14 -7.12
CA GLU A 14 -20.45 12.28 -8.50
C GLU A 14 -20.00 13.66 -9.00
N THR A 15 -19.13 13.69 -10.00
CA THR A 15 -18.66 14.92 -10.65
C THR A 15 -19.25 15.01 -12.05
N SER A 16 -20.06 16.03 -12.30
CA SER A 16 -20.66 16.30 -13.61
C SER A 16 -19.92 17.42 -14.32
N VAL A 17 -19.41 17.12 -15.51
CA VAL A 17 -18.63 18.03 -16.35
C VAL A 17 -19.44 18.39 -17.61
N PRO A 18 -19.76 19.66 -17.85
CA PRO A 18 -20.43 20.08 -19.09
C PRO A 18 -19.59 19.73 -20.31
N ARG A 19 -20.14 18.91 -21.22
CA ARG A 19 -19.38 18.39 -22.36
C ARG A 19 -18.97 19.48 -23.34
N GLU A 20 -19.83 20.47 -23.54
CA GLU A 20 -19.60 21.58 -24.47
C GLU A 20 -18.43 22.43 -24.01
N THR A 21 -18.53 23.01 -22.80
CA THR A 21 -17.48 23.82 -22.17
C THR A 21 -16.16 23.04 -22.07
N PHE A 22 -16.20 21.75 -21.73
CA PHE A 22 -15.01 20.91 -21.71
C PHE A 22 -14.32 20.86 -23.09
N ARG A 23 -15.10 20.69 -24.17
CA ARG A 23 -14.55 20.67 -25.53
C ARG A 23 -14.02 22.04 -25.92
N GLU A 24 -14.67 23.13 -25.51
CA GLU A 24 -14.20 24.49 -25.79
C GLU A 24 -12.85 24.76 -25.13
N VAL A 25 -12.69 24.38 -23.86
CA VAL A 25 -11.41 24.48 -23.14
C VAL A 25 -10.31 23.64 -23.83
N VAL A 26 -10.59 22.38 -24.17
CA VAL A 26 -9.62 21.52 -24.90
C VAL A 26 -9.23 22.11 -26.25
N ASN A 27 -10.17 22.76 -26.94
CA ASN A 27 -9.94 23.44 -28.22
C ASN A 27 -9.46 24.89 -28.07
N HIS A 28 -9.06 25.32 -26.86
CA HIS A 28 -8.54 26.66 -26.56
C HIS A 28 -9.50 27.81 -26.94
N ARG A 29 -10.81 27.56 -26.88
CA ARG A 29 -11.86 28.56 -27.15
C ARG A 29 -12.37 29.25 -25.88
N GLU A 30 -12.23 28.58 -24.73
CA GLU A 30 -12.64 29.05 -23.40
C GLU A 30 -11.52 28.81 -22.39
N ASP A 31 -11.55 29.52 -21.26
CA ASP A 31 -10.58 29.35 -20.19
C ASP A 31 -10.95 28.21 -19.23
N LEU A 32 -9.97 27.73 -18.46
CA LEU A 32 -10.20 26.67 -17.47
C LEU A 32 -11.16 27.10 -16.36
N GLN A 33 -11.23 28.41 -16.05
CA GLN A 33 -12.14 28.90 -15.01
C GLN A 33 -13.61 28.78 -15.44
N ALA A 34 -13.91 28.96 -16.72
CA ALA A 34 -15.24 28.79 -17.29
C ALA A 34 -15.73 27.37 -17.10
N LEU A 35 -14.86 26.38 -17.34
CA LEU A 35 -15.17 24.99 -17.04
C LEU A 35 -15.34 24.77 -15.53
N HIS A 36 -14.41 25.24 -14.70
CA HIS A 36 -14.46 25.05 -13.25
C HIS A 36 -15.77 25.58 -12.64
N ARG A 37 -16.24 26.75 -13.07
CA ARG A 37 -17.49 27.36 -12.60
C ARG A 37 -18.75 26.53 -12.90
N GLN A 38 -18.68 25.64 -13.90
CA GLN A 38 -19.82 24.84 -14.36
C GLN A 38 -19.68 23.35 -13.99
N VAL A 39 -18.56 22.94 -13.40
CA VAL A 39 -18.42 21.60 -12.85
C VAL A 39 -19.25 21.50 -11.58
N GLU A 40 -20.12 20.49 -11.53
CA GLU A 40 -20.93 20.20 -10.35
C GLU A 40 -20.38 18.98 -9.62
N VAL A 41 -20.19 19.12 -8.31
CA VAL A 41 -19.82 18.01 -7.43
C VAL A 41 -21.01 17.72 -6.51
N ASN A 42 -21.55 16.52 -6.63
CA ASN A 42 -22.75 16.09 -5.93
C ASN A 42 -22.50 14.77 -5.21
N ARG A 43 -23.39 14.43 -4.28
CA ARG A 43 -23.47 13.07 -3.75
C ARG A 43 -23.89 12.11 -4.89
N PRO A 44 -23.39 10.86 -4.89
CA PRO A 44 -23.81 9.84 -5.84
C PRO A 44 -25.33 9.74 -5.88
N SER A 45 -25.91 9.92 -7.06
CA SER A 45 -27.34 9.82 -7.26
C SER A 45 -27.75 8.41 -7.71
N GLU A 46 -28.88 7.89 -7.24
CA GLU A 46 -29.43 6.60 -7.70
C GLU A 46 -30.04 6.69 -9.12
N ARG A 47 -29.72 7.72 -9.90
CA ARG A 47 -30.30 7.92 -11.23
C ARG A 47 -29.85 6.82 -12.17
N THR A 48 -30.78 6.27 -12.94
CA THR A 48 -30.48 5.35 -14.04
C THR A 48 -29.71 6.09 -15.12
N GLN A 49 -28.38 5.96 -15.12
CA GLN A 49 -27.48 6.47 -16.15
C GLN A 49 -26.90 5.32 -16.97
N THR A 50 -26.59 5.58 -18.24
CA THR A 50 -25.85 4.62 -19.06
C THR A 50 -24.37 4.69 -18.72
N VAL A 51 -23.82 3.61 -18.17
CA VAL A 51 -22.38 3.48 -17.93
C VAL A 51 -21.66 3.40 -19.27
N LEU A 52 -20.89 4.43 -19.59
CA LEU A 52 -20.10 4.48 -20.82
C LEU A 52 -18.74 3.77 -20.67
N TYR A 53 -18.19 3.76 -19.47
CA TYR A 53 -16.90 3.19 -19.15
C TYR A 53 -16.80 2.85 -17.67
N THR A 54 -16.23 1.69 -17.36
CA THR A 54 -15.83 1.29 -16.01
C THR A 54 -14.36 0.89 -16.06
N GLN A 55 -13.54 1.51 -15.22
CA GLN A 55 -12.14 1.12 -15.12
C GLN A 55 -12.03 -0.32 -14.63
N SER A 56 -11.28 -1.15 -15.35
CA SER A 56 -10.95 -2.50 -14.88
C SER A 56 -10.15 -2.38 -13.57
N PRO A 57 -10.57 -3.03 -12.47
CA PRO A 57 -9.83 -2.98 -11.23
C PRO A 57 -8.43 -3.54 -11.44
N ALA A 58 -7.40 -2.90 -10.86
CA ALA A 58 -6.06 -3.45 -10.80
C ALA A 58 -6.03 -4.50 -9.69
N PRO A 59 -6.01 -5.81 -10.00
CA PRO A 59 -6.21 -6.84 -9.00
C PRO A 59 -4.94 -7.11 -8.18
N PHE A 60 -3.77 -6.66 -8.64
CA PHE A 60 -2.49 -6.93 -8.00
C PHE A 60 -1.80 -5.63 -7.56
N SER A 61 -1.38 -5.58 -6.30
CA SER A 61 -0.57 -4.50 -5.72
C SER A 61 0.64 -5.11 -5.02
N TYR A 62 1.80 -4.45 -5.05
CA TYR A 62 3.00 -4.93 -4.38
C TYR A 62 3.88 -3.77 -3.92
N GLY A 63 4.70 -4.04 -2.91
CA GLY A 63 5.67 -3.13 -2.34
C GLY A 63 7.00 -3.84 -2.07
N ALA A 64 8.09 -3.08 -2.14
CA ALA A 64 9.42 -3.55 -1.77
C ALA A 64 10.18 -2.40 -1.09
N GLY A 65 10.88 -2.71 -0.01
CA GLY A 65 11.61 -1.72 0.78
C GLY A 65 12.80 -2.32 1.52
N LEU A 66 13.64 -1.45 2.06
CA LEU A 66 14.73 -1.83 2.96
C LEU A 66 14.38 -1.37 4.37
N GLY A 67 14.56 -2.26 5.35
CA GLY A 67 14.46 -1.96 6.76
C GLY A 67 15.84 -1.77 7.39
N TYR A 68 15.96 -0.83 8.32
CA TYR A 68 17.14 -0.66 9.17
C TYR A 68 16.71 -0.59 10.62
N LYS A 69 17.30 -1.45 11.46
CA LYS A 69 17.08 -1.46 12.91
C LYS A 69 18.41 -1.31 13.61
N GLN A 70 18.45 -0.40 14.58
CA GLN A 70 19.60 -0.15 15.44
C GLN A 70 19.16 -0.30 16.89
N ASN A 71 19.82 -1.18 17.64
CA ASN A 71 19.60 -1.31 19.07
C ASN A 71 20.87 -0.87 19.82
N VAL A 72 20.69 0.10 20.73
CA VAL A 72 21.75 0.59 21.63
C VAL A 72 21.40 0.13 23.03
N GLY A 73 22.05 -0.92 23.53
CA GLY A 73 21.82 -1.39 24.90
C GLY A 73 22.11 -2.87 25.11
N GLY A 74 23.22 -3.15 25.80
CA GLY A 74 23.68 -4.47 26.23
C GLY A 74 25.17 -4.39 26.63
N PRO A 75 25.70 -5.36 27.39
CA PRO A 75 27.12 -5.39 27.75
C PRO A 75 28.09 -5.39 26.55
N ASP A 76 27.62 -5.81 25.37
CA ASP A 76 28.42 -6.09 24.16
C ASP A 76 28.28 -5.05 23.01
N GLY A 77 27.68 -3.87 23.23
CA GLY A 77 27.75 -2.74 22.27
C GLY A 77 26.56 -2.53 21.32
N LEU A 78 26.83 -2.00 20.11
CA LEU A 78 25.83 -1.56 19.12
C LEU A 78 25.38 -2.71 18.20
N LEU A 79 24.07 -3.03 18.21
CA LEU A 79 23.48 -4.01 17.30
C LEU A 79 22.81 -3.30 16.11
N TYR A 80 23.02 -3.82 14.91
CA TYR A 80 22.34 -3.36 13.70
C TYR A 80 21.83 -4.52 12.85
N GLN A 81 20.72 -4.28 12.14
CA GLN A 81 20.10 -5.21 11.20
C GLN A 81 19.57 -4.42 10.00
N VAL A 82 19.87 -4.93 8.82
CA VAL A 82 19.33 -4.47 7.54
C VAL A 82 18.48 -5.59 6.96
N SER A 83 17.23 -5.30 6.62
CA SER A 83 16.28 -6.21 5.98
C SER A 83 15.87 -5.73 4.59
N ALA A 84 15.47 -6.66 3.73
CA ALA A 84 14.67 -6.40 2.56
C ALA A 84 13.26 -6.92 2.83
N ASP A 85 12.28 -6.06 2.68
CA ASP A 85 10.88 -6.32 2.94
C ASP A 85 10.11 -6.26 1.62
N PHE A 86 9.32 -7.29 1.34
CA PHE A 86 8.47 -7.39 0.16
C PHE A 86 7.04 -7.67 0.61
N ASP A 87 6.08 -6.97 0.05
CA ASP A 87 4.66 -7.19 0.29
C ASP A 87 3.89 -7.28 -1.03
N GLY A 88 2.78 -8.01 -0.99
CA GLY A 88 1.92 -8.19 -2.15
C GLY A 88 0.49 -8.48 -1.74
N GLU A 89 -0.45 -7.91 -2.48
CA GLU A 89 -1.88 -8.16 -2.36
C GLU A 89 -2.46 -8.53 -3.73
N TYR A 90 -3.23 -9.60 -3.76
CA TYR A 90 -4.06 -9.99 -4.90
C TYR A 90 -5.55 -9.98 -4.52
N ARG A 91 -6.34 -9.22 -5.26
CA ARG A 91 -7.75 -8.98 -5.01
C ARG A 91 -8.60 -9.74 -6.04
N PHE A 92 -9.24 -10.82 -5.59
CA PHE A 92 -10.12 -11.66 -6.43
C PHE A 92 -11.46 -10.98 -6.70
N THR A 93 -12.01 -10.32 -5.68
CA THR A 93 -13.25 -9.54 -5.76
C THR A 93 -13.09 -8.27 -4.93
N ARG A 94 -14.09 -7.37 -4.98
CA ARG A 94 -14.04 -6.15 -4.16
C ARG A 94 -13.98 -6.44 -2.65
N THR A 95 -14.50 -7.59 -2.21
CA THR A 95 -14.60 -8.02 -0.81
C THR A 95 -13.70 -9.21 -0.44
N THR A 96 -13.05 -9.84 -1.42
CA THR A 96 -12.18 -11.01 -1.20
C THR A 96 -10.79 -10.73 -1.77
N TRP A 97 -9.79 -10.77 -0.89
CA TRP A 97 -8.39 -10.55 -1.25
C TRP A 97 -7.49 -11.51 -0.47
N TRP A 98 -6.29 -11.72 -1.00
CA TRP A 98 -5.20 -12.42 -0.34
C TRP A 98 -3.97 -11.52 -0.33
N SER A 99 -3.27 -11.50 0.80
CA SER A 99 -2.09 -10.68 1.00
C SER A 99 -0.97 -11.50 1.63
N GLY A 100 0.27 -11.19 1.28
CA GLY A 100 1.46 -11.80 1.87
C GLY A 100 2.57 -10.77 2.07
N MET A 101 3.44 -11.07 3.02
CA MET A 101 4.65 -10.29 3.30
C MET A 101 5.83 -11.24 3.50
N LEU A 102 6.98 -10.88 2.95
CA LEU A 102 8.25 -11.59 3.08
C LEU A 102 9.31 -10.61 3.56
N SER A 103 10.00 -10.94 4.66
CA SER A 103 11.13 -10.17 5.18
C SER A 103 12.39 -11.04 5.13
N VAL A 104 13.42 -10.56 4.44
CA VAL A 104 14.73 -11.22 4.30
C VAL A 104 15.77 -10.40 5.04
N ASN A 105 16.52 -11.03 5.95
CA ASN A 105 17.65 -10.40 6.62
C ASN A 105 18.84 -10.35 5.65
N LEU A 106 19.31 -9.15 5.30
CA LEU A 106 20.42 -8.96 4.37
C LEU A 106 21.76 -8.94 5.10
N LEU A 107 21.85 -8.08 6.12
CA LEU A 107 23.05 -7.85 6.91
C LEU A 107 22.64 -7.75 8.37
N ASN A 108 23.34 -8.45 9.24
CA ASN A 108 23.15 -8.32 10.66
C ASN A 108 24.47 -8.53 11.38
N ASN A 109 24.58 -7.96 12.58
CA ASN A 109 25.67 -8.28 13.51
C ASN A 109 25.24 -9.37 14.52
N TYR A 110 24.22 -10.19 14.19
CA TYR A 110 23.71 -11.26 15.05
C TYR A 110 24.49 -12.58 14.87
N ASP A 111 25.15 -12.79 13.72
CA ASP A 111 25.97 -13.99 13.41
C ASP A 111 27.44 -13.90 13.90
N GLY A 112 27.78 -12.88 14.69
CA GLY A 112 29.12 -12.68 15.27
C GLY A 112 29.42 -13.44 16.57
N PHE A 113 28.60 -14.42 16.98
CA PHE A 113 28.86 -15.26 18.16
C PHE A 113 29.22 -16.69 17.78
N THR A 114 30.45 -16.90 17.31
CA THR A 114 31.19 -18.12 17.64
C THR A 114 31.92 -17.88 18.96
N TYR A 115 31.18 -17.86 20.07
CA TYR A 115 31.81 -18.10 21.37
C TYR A 115 31.79 -19.61 21.61
N ASP A 116 32.83 -20.29 21.11
CA ASP A 116 33.19 -21.61 21.61
C ASP A 116 33.78 -21.42 23.03
N ALA A 117 32.91 -21.49 24.03
CA ALA A 117 33.34 -21.57 25.42
C ALA A 117 34.09 -22.90 25.62
N PRO A 118 35.35 -22.92 26.08
CA PRO A 118 36.05 -24.17 26.36
C PRO A 118 35.62 -24.71 27.73
N THR A 119 34.33 -24.90 27.97
CA THR A 119 33.86 -25.46 29.26
C THR A 119 32.55 -26.22 29.07
N GLY A 120 32.63 -27.54 29.12
CA GLY A 120 31.49 -28.46 29.13
C GLY A 120 30.67 -28.38 30.41
N LEU A 121 29.78 -27.38 30.51
CA LEU A 121 28.77 -27.32 31.56
C LEU A 121 27.35 -27.37 30.95
N PRO A 122 26.43 -28.20 31.50
CA PRO A 122 25.11 -28.39 30.91
C PRO A 122 24.26 -27.12 30.99
N ARG A 123 23.69 -26.70 29.86
CA ARG A 123 22.76 -25.57 29.80
C ARG A 123 21.42 -25.96 30.42
N VAL A 124 21.10 -25.37 31.57
CA VAL A 124 19.80 -25.50 32.23
C VAL A 124 18.81 -24.57 31.52
N ARG A 125 18.09 -25.16 30.58
CA ARG A 125 16.75 -24.79 30.08
C ARG A 125 16.27 -23.36 30.37
N THR A 126 16.10 -22.58 29.30
CA THR A 126 14.85 -21.84 29.09
C THR A 126 14.53 -21.87 27.60
N ASP A 127 13.61 -22.74 27.21
CA ASP A 127 13.10 -22.89 25.85
C ASP A 127 12.28 -21.65 25.44
N LEU A 128 12.94 -20.61 24.94
CA LEU A 128 12.27 -19.57 24.14
C LEU A 128 11.98 -20.05 22.70
N ARG A 129 12.41 -21.26 22.34
CA ARG A 129 12.27 -21.87 21.00
C ARG A 129 10.88 -22.44 20.71
N LYS A 130 9.87 -22.15 21.53
CA LYS A 130 8.48 -22.62 21.36
C LYS A 130 7.45 -21.55 21.02
N TYR A 131 7.86 -20.31 20.79
CA TYR A 131 6.94 -19.20 20.46
C TYR A 131 7.40 -18.33 19.28
N MET A 132 8.05 -18.94 18.29
CA MET A 132 8.19 -18.38 16.93
C MET A 132 7.79 -19.44 15.91
#